data_AF-A0A016USE5-F1
#
_entry.id   AF-A0A016USE5-F1
#
_cell.length_a   1.000
_cell.length_b   1.000
_cell.length_c   1.000
_cell.angle_alpha   90.00
_cell.angle_beta   90.00
_cell.angle_gamma   90.00
#
_symmetry.space_group_name_H-M   'P 1'
#
loop_
_entity.id
_entity.type
_entity.pdbx_description
1 polymer ?
#
loop_
_entity_poly.entity_id
_entity_poly.type
_entity_poly.pdbx_seq_one_letter_code
_entity_poly.pdbx_strand_id
1 'polypeptide(L)'
;MKCLDKKRIKMKQGETLALNERIMLSLVSTGQDCPFIVCMTYAFQSPDKLCFILDLMNGGDLHYHLSQHGVFTEQEMLFYASEVILGLEHMHNRYVVYRDLKPANILLDENGHVRVSDLGLACDFSKKKPHASVLVLAFFSNKTDAILHAEYSTLPSSATAIRIFIDFGGVYVAYSCCKSICR
;
A
#
# COMPACT_ATOMS: atom_id res chain seq x y z
N MET A 1 -14.70 -10.74 2.69
CA MET A 1 -14.97 -11.09 1.28
C MET A 1 -15.24 -9.80 0.49
N LYS A 2 -14.52 -9.58 -0.62
CA LYS A 2 -14.73 -8.45 -1.54
C LYS A 2 -15.51 -8.93 -2.77
N CYS A 3 -16.68 -8.34 -3.03
CA CYS A 3 -17.51 -8.68 -4.19
C CYS A 3 -17.67 -7.47 -5.11
N LEU A 4 -17.27 -7.64 -6.38
CA LEU A 4 -17.38 -6.63 -7.41
C LEU A 4 -18.48 -7.01 -8.40
N ASP A 5 -19.39 -6.09 -8.69
CA ASP A 5 -20.48 -6.28 -9.66
C ASP A 5 -19.98 -6.09 -11.10
N LYS A 6 -20.18 -7.10 -11.95
CA LYS A 6 -19.69 -7.10 -13.34
C LYS A 6 -20.34 -6.02 -14.21
N LYS A 7 -21.62 -5.69 -13.99
CA LYS A 7 -22.29 -4.61 -14.72
C LYS A 7 -21.69 -3.27 -14.34
N ARG A 8 -21.43 -3.04 -13.05
CA ARG A 8 -20.79 -1.80 -12.56
C ARG A 8 -19.35 -1.67 -13.05
N ILE A 9 -18.58 -2.77 -13.08
CA ILE A 9 -17.24 -2.78 -13.65
C ILE A 9 -17.28 -2.35 -15.10
N LYS A 10 -18.13 -2.99 -15.92
CA LYS A 10 -18.27 -2.70 -17.35
C LYS A 10 -18.70 -1.25 -17.62
N MET A 11 -19.66 -0.76 -16.84
CA MET A 11 -20.13 0.64 -16.94
C MET A 11 -19.01 1.65 -16.67
N LYS A 12 -18.07 1.32 -15.78
CA LYS A 12 -16.92 2.19 -15.42
C LYS A 12 -15.65 1.88 -16.21
N GLN A 13 -15.70 0.97 -17.18
CA GLN A 13 -14.52 0.48 -17.91
C GLN A 13 -13.40 -0.02 -16.96
N GLY A 14 -13.80 -0.63 -15.84
CA GLY A 14 -12.92 -1.05 -14.75
C GLY A 14 -12.36 -2.47 -14.88
N GLU A 15 -12.57 -3.14 -16.01
CA GLU A 15 -12.21 -4.56 -16.22
C GLU A 15 -10.72 -4.79 -15.98
N THR A 16 -9.88 -3.91 -16.52
CA THR A 16 -8.42 -3.97 -16.37
C THR A 16 -8.01 -3.84 -14.91
N LEU A 17 -8.65 -2.95 -14.14
CA LEU A 17 -8.34 -2.78 -12.71
C LEU A 17 -8.73 -4.01 -11.89
N ALA A 18 -9.91 -4.59 -12.14
CA ALA A 18 -10.35 -5.80 -11.44
C ALA A 18 -9.45 -7.00 -11.75
N LEU A 19 -9.01 -7.15 -13.01
CA LEU A 19 -8.05 -8.18 -13.40
C LEU A 19 -6.67 -7.93 -12.80
N ASN A 20 -6.20 -6.69 -12.81
CA ASN A 20 -4.92 -6.29 -12.24
C ASN A 20 -4.90 -6.61 -10.73
N GLU A 21 -5.94 -6.24 -10.00
CA GLU A 21 -6.05 -6.52 -8.57
C GLU A 21 -5.89 -8.02 -8.28
N ARG A 22 -6.61 -8.87 -9.01
CA ARG A 22 -6.51 -10.33 -8.87
C ARG A 22 -5.08 -10.84 -9.12
N ILE A 23 -4.41 -10.31 -10.15
CA ILE A 23 -3.04 -10.70 -10.50
C ILE A 23 -2.07 -10.27 -9.39
N MET A 24 -2.14 -9.02 -8.96
CA MET A 24 -1.25 -8.48 -7.93
C MET A 24 -1.44 -9.20 -6.59
N LEU A 25 -2.69 -9.45 -6.18
CA LEU A 25 -3.00 -10.25 -5.01
C LEU A 25 -2.42 -11.66 -5.10
N SER A 26 -2.50 -12.31 -6.27
CA SER A 26 -1.92 -13.63 -6.48
C SER A 26 -0.39 -13.65 -6.41
N LEU A 27 0.29 -12.54 -6.77
CA LEU A 27 1.74 -12.44 -6.68
C LEU A 27 2.21 -12.28 -5.24
N VAL A 28 1.50 -11.47 -4.43
CA VAL A 28 1.92 -11.16 -3.05
C VAL A 28 1.46 -12.22 -2.04
N SER A 29 0.40 -12.98 -2.34
CA SER A 29 -0.18 -14.00 -1.45
C SER A 29 0.48 -15.36 -1.68
N THR A 30 1.74 -15.53 -1.25
CA THR A 30 2.55 -16.73 -1.56
C THR A 30 2.50 -17.85 -0.52
N GLY A 31 1.58 -17.80 0.45
CA GLY A 31 1.49 -18.77 1.55
C GLY A 31 2.65 -18.73 2.56
N GLN A 32 3.63 -17.85 2.35
CA GLN A 32 4.50 -17.34 3.41
C GLN A 32 3.84 -16.07 3.92
N ASP A 33 3.42 -16.08 5.18
CA ASP A 33 2.66 -15.00 5.79
C ASP A 33 3.49 -13.72 5.78
N CYS A 34 3.16 -12.76 4.90
CA CYS A 34 3.47 -11.37 5.16
C CYS A 34 2.33 -10.83 6.01
N PRO A 35 2.54 -10.58 7.31
CA PRO A 35 1.47 -10.15 8.20
C PRO A 35 1.03 -8.71 7.93
N PHE A 36 1.60 -8.02 6.94
CA PHE A 36 1.40 -6.58 6.69
C PHE A 36 0.75 -6.28 5.34
N ILE A 37 0.23 -7.29 4.64
CA ILE A 37 -0.57 -7.14 3.41
C ILE A 37 -1.84 -7.96 3.59
N VAL A 38 -2.97 -7.41 3.14
CA VAL A 38 -4.22 -8.15 3.02
C VAL A 38 -4.07 -9.19 1.91
N CYS A 39 -3.89 -10.44 2.27
CA CYS A 39 -3.68 -11.54 1.34
C CYS A 39 -5.01 -12.08 0.81
N MET A 40 -4.94 -12.71 -0.37
CA MET A 40 -6.06 -13.38 -1.01
C MET A 40 -5.89 -14.90 -0.90
N THR A 41 -6.86 -15.57 -0.30
CA THR A 41 -6.89 -17.04 -0.22
C THR A 41 -7.51 -17.66 -1.47
N TYR A 42 -8.62 -17.09 -1.93
CA TYR A 42 -9.37 -17.62 -3.07
C TYR A 42 -9.96 -16.51 -3.94
N ALA A 43 -10.09 -16.77 -5.23
CA ALA A 43 -10.84 -15.94 -6.16
C ALA A 43 -11.81 -16.81 -6.95
N PHE A 44 -13.06 -16.37 -7.07
CA PHE A 44 -14.09 -17.05 -7.86
C PHE A 44 -15.04 -16.03 -8.48
N GLN A 45 -15.93 -16.48 -9.36
CA GLN A 45 -16.90 -15.63 -10.01
C GLN A 45 -18.26 -16.32 -10.15
N SER A 46 -19.32 -15.52 -10.09
CA SER A 46 -20.68 -15.90 -10.48
C SER A 46 -21.01 -15.26 -11.84
N PRO A 47 -22.20 -15.51 -12.44
CA PRO A 47 -22.59 -14.82 -13.67
C PRO A 47 -22.53 -13.30 -13.59
N ASP A 48 -22.80 -12.74 -12.40
CA ASP A 48 -22.95 -11.30 -12.13
C ASP A 48 -21.82 -10.68 -11.30
N LYS A 49 -20.98 -11.46 -10.61
CA LYS A 49 -19.96 -10.94 -9.67
C LYS A 49 -18.58 -11.58 -9.82
N LEU A 50 -17.57 -10.81 -9.43
CA LEU A 50 -16.21 -11.28 -9.13
C LEU A 50 -16.03 -11.23 -7.61
N CYS A 51 -15.50 -12.30 -7.01
CA CYS A 51 -15.38 -12.41 -5.57
C CYS A 51 -13.94 -12.77 -5.18
N PHE A 52 -13.38 -12.01 -4.24
CA PHE A 52 -12.10 -12.29 -3.60
C PHE A 52 -12.30 -12.61 -2.12
N ILE A 53 -11.78 -13.76 -1.70
CA ILE A 53 -11.66 -14.13 -0.29
C ILE A 53 -10.33 -13.57 0.19
N LEU A 54 -10.41 -12.56 1.05
CA LEU A 54 -9.29 -11.80 1.58
C LEU A 54 -9.25 -11.96 3.10
N ASP A 55 -8.09 -11.68 3.70
CA ASP A 55 -7.93 -11.56 5.15
C ASP A 55 -9.00 -10.62 5.75
N LEU A 56 -9.49 -10.98 6.94
CA LEU A 56 -10.50 -10.20 7.64
C LEU A 56 -9.83 -9.09 8.46
N MET A 57 -10.21 -7.84 8.17
CA MET A 57 -9.71 -6.64 8.85
C MET A 57 -10.88 -5.94 9.55
N ASN A 58 -11.08 -6.21 10.84
CA ASN A 58 -12.24 -5.74 11.61
C ASN A 58 -12.06 -4.33 12.19
N GLY A 59 -10.82 -3.82 12.24
CA GLY A 59 -10.48 -2.54 12.87
C GLY A 59 -10.75 -1.31 12.00
N GLY A 60 -11.26 -1.48 10.78
CA GLY A 60 -11.49 -0.37 9.84
C GLY A 60 -10.19 0.11 9.18
N ASP A 61 -10.19 1.31 8.62
CA ASP A 61 -9.05 1.91 7.94
C ASP A 61 -8.48 3.12 8.71
N LEU A 62 -7.19 3.43 8.48
CA LEU A 62 -6.55 4.56 9.16
C LEU A 62 -7.20 5.91 8.82
N HIS A 63 -7.87 6.07 7.67
CA HIS A 63 -8.58 7.31 7.37
C HIS A 63 -9.78 7.51 8.30
N TYR A 64 -10.53 6.44 8.59
CA TYR A 64 -11.58 6.46 9.60
C TYR A 64 -11.02 6.85 10.97
N HIS A 65 -9.94 6.22 11.43
CA HIS A 65 -9.32 6.53 12.72
C HIS A 65 -8.82 7.98 12.82
N LEU A 66 -8.17 8.49 11.78
CA LEU A 66 -7.78 9.91 11.70
C LEU A 66 -8.99 10.85 11.75
N SER A 67 -10.11 10.47 11.13
CA SER A 67 -11.32 11.29 11.15
C SER A 67 -11.98 11.37 12.53
N GLN A 68 -11.85 10.32 13.35
CA GLN A 68 -12.47 10.23 14.67
C GLN A 68 -11.56 10.74 15.78
N HIS A 69 -10.28 10.37 15.75
CA HIS A 69 -9.31 10.63 16.82
C HIS A 69 -8.37 11.81 16.53
N GLY A 70 -8.40 12.35 15.30
CA GLY A 70 -7.56 13.46 14.88
C GLY A 70 -6.19 13.00 14.39
N VAL A 71 -5.12 13.47 15.02
CA VAL A 71 -3.73 13.17 14.63
C VAL A 71 -3.18 12.02 15.48
N PHE A 72 -2.35 11.18 14.88
CA PHE A 72 -1.63 10.15 15.64
C PHE A 72 -0.44 10.77 16.39
N THR A 73 -0.09 10.16 17.51
CA THR A 73 1.17 10.45 18.20
C THR A 73 2.35 9.96 17.36
N GLU A 74 3.54 10.49 17.65
CA GLU A 74 4.77 10.06 16.99
C GLU A 74 5.01 8.56 17.12
N GLN A 75 4.75 8.00 18.30
CA GLN A 75 4.94 6.57 18.58
C GLN A 75 3.98 5.68 17.79
N GLU A 76 2.68 6.03 17.75
CA GLU A 76 1.69 5.31 16.94
C GLU A 76 2.03 5.38 15.46
N MET A 77 2.48 6.55 14.99
CA MET A 77 2.86 6.73 13.61
C MET A 77 4.06 5.85 13.25
N LEU A 78 5.11 5.84 14.07
CA LEU A 78 6.29 5.00 13.85
C LEU A 78 5.90 3.51 13.83
N PHE A 79 5.00 3.10 14.72
CA PHE A 79 4.45 1.75 14.74
C PHE A 79 3.78 1.40 13.40
N TYR A 80 2.78 2.17 12.95
CA TYR A 80 2.10 1.90 11.68
C TYR A 80 3.03 2.03 10.46
N ALA A 81 3.94 3.00 10.47
CA ALA A 81 4.90 3.18 9.39
C ALA A 81 5.83 1.97 9.26
N SER A 82 6.28 1.40 10.38
CA SER A 82 7.15 0.22 10.37
C SER A 82 6.47 -0.99 9.72
N GLU A 83 5.20 -1.23 10.05
CA GLU A 83 4.41 -2.34 9.48
C GLU A 83 4.12 -2.12 8.00
N VAL A 84 3.75 -0.89 7.61
CA VAL A 84 3.56 -0.53 6.20
C VAL A 84 4.85 -0.74 5.40
N ILE A 85 6.00 -0.35 5.94
CA ILE A 85 7.30 -0.53 5.29
C ILE A 85 7.57 -2.01 5.02
N LEU A 86 7.35 -2.87 6.01
CA LEU A 86 7.54 -4.33 5.87
C LEU A 86 6.59 -4.93 4.81
N GLY A 87 5.35 -4.42 4.74
CA GLY A 87 4.41 -4.78 3.69
C GLY A 87 4.89 -4.36 2.29
N LEU A 88 5.40 -3.13 2.16
CA LEU A 88 5.94 -2.62 0.90
C LEU A 88 7.19 -3.38 0.45
N GLU A 89 8.11 -3.68 1.37
CA GLU A 89 9.30 -4.51 1.12
C GLU A 89 8.90 -5.88 0.56
N HIS A 90 7.90 -6.55 1.15
CA HIS A 90 7.42 -7.84 0.66
C HIS A 90 6.87 -7.78 -0.78
N MET A 91 6.17 -6.69 -1.13
CA MET A 91 5.72 -6.46 -2.51
C MET A 91 6.91 -6.24 -3.46
N HIS A 92 7.88 -5.42 -3.04
CA HIS A 92 9.03 -5.06 -3.86
C HIS A 92 9.93 -6.26 -4.14
N ASN A 93 10.12 -7.15 -3.17
CA ASN A 93 10.83 -8.42 -3.32
C ASN A 93 10.17 -9.34 -4.38
N ARG A 94 8.93 -9.05 -4.77
CA ARG A 94 8.17 -9.76 -5.83
C ARG A 94 7.99 -8.93 -7.08
N TYR A 95 8.79 -7.88 -7.23
CA TYR A 95 8.70 -6.93 -8.34
C TYR A 95 7.33 -6.25 -8.45
N VAL A 96 6.62 -6.06 -7.33
CA VAL A 96 5.35 -5.34 -7.27
C VAL A 96 5.57 -3.97 -6.64
N VAL A 97 5.31 -2.89 -7.38
CA VAL A 97 5.27 -1.53 -6.81
C VAL A 97 3.83 -1.21 -6.43
N TYR A 98 3.61 -0.92 -5.15
CA TYR A 98 2.38 -0.31 -4.68
C TYR A 98 2.31 1.16 -5.14
N ARG A 99 1.14 1.63 -5.60
CA ARG A 99 0.98 2.98 -6.19
C ARG A 99 -0.15 3.83 -5.60
N ASP A 100 -0.83 3.34 -4.57
CA ASP A 100 -1.99 4.01 -3.97
C ASP A 100 -1.88 4.06 -2.45
N LEU A 101 -0.72 4.48 -1.93
CA LEU A 101 -0.50 4.60 -0.49
C LEU A 101 -1.25 5.81 0.06
N LYS A 102 -2.28 5.52 0.85
CA LYS A 102 -3.11 6.49 1.56
C LYS A 102 -3.73 5.82 2.80
N PRO A 103 -4.10 6.58 3.84
CA PRO A 103 -4.66 6.01 5.07
C PRO A 103 -5.90 5.13 4.84
N ALA A 104 -6.73 5.45 3.85
CA ALA A 104 -7.92 4.67 3.51
C ALA A 104 -7.62 3.24 2.98
N ASN A 105 -6.38 2.98 2.55
CA ASN A 105 -5.97 1.66 2.08
C ASN A 105 -5.14 0.89 3.12
N ILE A 106 -4.95 1.45 4.31
CA ILE A 106 -4.25 0.79 5.42
C ILE A 106 -5.30 0.34 6.42
N LEU A 107 -5.52 -0.97 6.52
CA LEU A 107 -6.57 -1.56 7.34
C LEU A 107 -6.01 -2.09 8.65
N LEU A 108 -6.79 -2.00 9.73
CA LEU A 108 -6.43 -2.55 11.03
C LEU A 108 -7.14 -3.88 11.29
N ASP A 109 -6.43 -4.81 11.92
CA ASP A 109 -7.03 -6.01 12.48
C ASP A 109 -7.61 -5.74 13.88
N GLU A 110 -8.08 -6.80 14.57
CA GLU A 110 -8.64 -6.70 15.91
C GLU A 110 -7.61 -6.40 17.01
N ASN A 111 -6.33 -6.59 16.73
CA ASN A 111 -5.22 -6.34 17.64
C ASN A 111 -4.56 -4.97 17.41
N GLY A 112 -4.98 -4.25 16.36
CA GLY A 112 -4.44 -2.94 15.99
C GLY A 112 -3.25 -2.98 15.04
N HIS A 113 -2.90 -4.15 14.49
CA HIS A 113 -1.86 -4.26 13.46
C HIS A 113 -2.40 -3.83 12.10
N VAL A 114 -1.56 -3.13 11.33
CA VAL A 114 -1.94 -2.64 10.01
C VAL A 114 -1.53 -3.57 8.88
N ARG A 115 -2.38 -3.62 7.85
CA ARG A 115 -2.09 -4.28 6.58
C ARG A 115 -2.41 -3.38 5.40
N VAL A 116 -1.52 -3.38 4.41
CA VAL A 116 -1.74 -2.71 3.14
C VAL A 116 -2.80 -3.46 2.33
N SER A 117 -3.79 -2.73 1.82
CA SER A 117 -4.90 -3.26 1.03
C SER A 117 -5.04 -2.55 -0.33
N ASP A 118 -5.98 -3.01 -1.14
CA ASP A 118 -6.33 -2.49 -2.47
C ASP A 118 -5.15 -2.41 -3.46
N LEU A 119 -4.84 -3.55 -4.08
CA LEU A 119 -3.76 -3.66 -5.07
C LEU A 119 -4.23 -3.35 -6.49
N GLY A 120 -5.41 -2.76 -6.68
CA GLY A 120 -5.97 -2.49 -8.01
C GLY A 120 -5.09 -1.59 -8.89
N LEU A 121 -4.31 -0.69 -8.27
CA LEU A 121 -3.35 0.18 -8.94
C LEU A 121 -1.91 -0.31 -8.86
N ALA A 122 -1.60 -1.40 -8.18
CA ALA A 122 -0.24 -1.93 -8.11
C ALA A 122 0.26 -2.40 -9.49
N CYS A 123 1.57 -2.48 -9.68
CA CYS A 123 2.17 -2.81 -10.97
C CYS A 123 3.34 -3.79 -10.81
N ASP A 124 3.38 -4.82 -11.64
CA ASP A 124 4.52 -5.73 -11.79
C ASP A 124 5.56 -5.08 -12.72
N PHE A 125 6.75 -4.80 -12.18
CA PHE A 125 7.86 -4.18 -12.91
C PHE A 125 8.95 -5.18 -13.33
N SER A 126 8.76 -6.48 -13.15
CA SER A 126 9.72 -7.51 -13.58
C SER A 126 9.91 -7.53 -15.12
N LYS A 127 8.85 -7.23 -15.88
CA LYS A 127 8.81 -7.36 -17.35
C LYS A 127 9.16 -6.07 -18.11
N LYS A 128 9.04 -4.92 -17.46
CA LYS A 128 9.39 -3.59 -17.98
C LYS A 128 9.85 -2.73 -16.82
N LYS A 129 11.13 -2.31 -16.84
CA LYS A 129 11.61 -1.27 -15.92
C LYS A 129 10.69 -0.04 -16.09
N PRO A 130 10.16 0.53 -15.00
CA PRO A 130 9.26 1.66 -15.09
C PRO A 130 10.02 2.84 -15.72
N HIS A 131 9.64 3.21 -16.93
CA HIS A 131 10.19 4.38 -17.62
C HIS A 131 9.28 5.58 -17.33
N ALA A 132 9.25 6.04 -16.08
CA ALA A 132 8.66 7.32 -15.72
C ALA A 132 9.09 7.69 -14.30
N SER A 133 9.66 8.87 -14.19
CA SER A 133 9.89 9.62 -12.96
C SER A 133 8.58 9.73 -12.16
N VAL A 134 8.32 8.79 -11.26
CA VAL A 134 7.38 9.00 -10.17
C VAL A 134 8.10 10.00 -9.26
N LEU A 135 7.62 11.25 -9.21
CA LEU A 135 8.29 12.42 -8.64
C LEU A 135 9.14 12.11 -7.38
N VAL A 136 10.42 11.80 -7.57
CA VAL A 136 11.43 11.60 -6.53
C VAL A 136 12.13 12.93 -6.33
N LEU A 137 11.87 13.62 -5.23
CA LEU A 137 12.80 14.63 -4.73
C LEU A 137 13.91 13.85 -4.03
N ALA A 138 14.98 13.60 -4.77
CA ALA A 138 16.20 12.98 -4.27
C ALA A 138 16.95 13.98 -3.39
N PHE A 139 17.24 13.63 -2.15
CA PHE A 139 18.40 14.16 -1.45
C PHE A 139 19.44 13.04 -1.33
N PHE A 140 20.62 13.33 -1.85
CA PHE A 140 21.80 12.47 -1.77
C PHE A 140 22.21 12.28 -0.31
N SER A 141 22.45 11.04 0.10
CA SER A 141 23.56 10.78 1.02
C SER A 141 24.21 9.45 0.68
N ASN A 142 25.51 9.52 0.39
CA ASN A 142 26.37 8.38 0.11
C ASN A 142 26.43 7.47 1.34
N LYS A 143 25.85 6.26 1.26
CA LYS A 143 26.48 5.04 1.77
C LYS A 143 25.72 3.79 1.35
N THR A 144 26.51 2.84 0.89
CA THR A 144 26.22 1.42 0.70
C THR A 144 25.61 0.83 1.96
N ASP A 145 24.32 0.56 1.90
CA ASP A 145 23.52 -0.49 2.54
C ASP A 145 22.07 -0.14 2.20
N ALA A 146 21.14 -1.09 2.14
CA ALA A 146 19.75 -0.79 1.78
C ALA A 146 19.11 0.11 2.86
N ILE A 147 19.20 1.43 2.73
CA ILE A 147 18.67 2.34 3.75
C ILE A 147 17.20 2.61 3.47
N LEU A 148 16.33 1.95 4.24
CA LEU A 148 14.96 2.38 4.48
C LEU A 148 15.00 3.74 5.20
N HIS A 149 14.92 4.83 4.45
CA HIS A 149 14.81 6.17 5.02
C HIS A 149 13.34 6.58 5.09
N ALA A 150 12.81 6.67 6.31
CA ALA A 150 11.61 7.44 6.61
C ALA A 150 12.06 8.86 6.98
N GLU A 151 11.89 9.83 6.09
CA GLU A 151 12.19 11.24 6.40
C GLU A 151 10.92 11.95 6.86
N TYR A 152 11.03 12.63 8.01
CA TYR A 152 10.09 13.66 8.43
C TYR A 152 10.43 14.95 7.69
N SER A 153 9.55 15.38 6.77
CA SER A 153 9.67 16.70 6.15
C SER A 153 8.52 17.59 6.62
N THR A 154 8.84 18.70 7.30
CA THR A 154 7.90 19.79 7.56
C THR A 154 7.63 20.52 6.24
N LEU A 155 6.41 20.41 5.72
CA LEU A 155 6.00 21.20 4.57
C LEU A 155 5.77 22.68 4.97
N PRO A 156 5.93 23.64 4.05
CA PRO A 156 5.77 25.08 4.32
C PRO A 156 4.37 25.49 4.84
N SER A 157 3.42 24.55 4.91
CA SER A 157 2.06 24.74 5.41
C SER A 157 1.80 24.11 6.79
N SER A 158 2.81 23.93 7.66
CA SER A 158 2.69 23.24 8.97
C SER A 158 2.20 21.78 8.90
N ALA A 159 2.40 21.10 7.77
CA ALA A 159 1.98 19.71 7.59
C ALA A 159 3.19 18.77 7.70
N THR A 160 3.08 17.77 8.57
CA THR A 160 4.04 16.67 8.66
C THR A 160 3.68 15.60 7.63
N ALA A 161 4.66 15.19 6.81
CA ALA A 161 4.51 14.11 5.82
C ALA A 161 5.58 13.05 6.08
N ILE A 162 5.16 11.78 6.03
CA ILE A 162 6.09 10.65 6.05
C ILE A 162 6.44 10.35 4.61
N ARG A 163 7.73 10.48 4.29
CA ARG A 163 8.27 10.01 3.02
C ARG A 163 9.00 8.71 3.27
N ILE A 164 8.52 7.62 2.69
CA ILE A 164 9.17 6.32 2.75
C ILE A 164 9.96 6.16 1.46
N PHE A 165 11.28 6.04 1.58
CA PHE A 165 12.15 5.69 0.47
C PHE A 165 12.59 4.24 0.61
N ILE A 166 12.37 3.45 -0.44
CA ILE A 166 12.85 2.07 -0.53
C ILE A 166 13.82 2.01 -1.72
N ASP A 167 15.09 1.72 -1.44
CA ASP A 167 16.12 1.45 -2.46
C ASP A 167 16.21 -0.06 -2.71
N PHE A 168 15.99 -0.47 -3.95
CA PHE A 168 16.17 -1.84 -4.41
C PHE A 168 17.16 -1.90 -5.57
N GLY A 169 18.45 -1.94 -5.24
CA GLY A 169 19.52 -2.15 -6.22
C GLY A 169 19.56 -1.08 -7.32
N GLY A 170 19.27 0.18 -6.98
CA GLY A 170 19.27 1.31 -7.92
C GLY A 170 17.90 1.72 -8.47
N VAL A 171 16.80 1.10 -8.00
CA VAL A 171 15.44 1.60 -8.20
C VAL A 171 14.96 2.23 -6.91
N TYR A 172 14.77 3.55 -6.93
CA TYR A 172 14.24 4.32 -5.80
C TYR A 172 12.73 4.46 -5.95
N VAL A 173 11.97 3.95 -4.97
CA VAL A 173 10.53 4.17 -4.88
C VAL A 173 10.24 5.04 -3.68
N ALA A 174 9.72 6.24 -3.94
CA ALA A 174 9.30 7.17 -2.89
C ALA A 174 7.79 7.06 -2.70
N TYR A 175 7.36 6.77 -1.48
CA TYR A 175 5.98 6.89 -1.05
C TYR A 175 5.82 8.15 -0.22
N SER A 176 4.79 8.94 -0.52
CA SER A 176 4.46 10.13 0.26
C SER A 176 3.07 9.95 0.86
N CYS A 177 3.00 9.80 2.19
CA CYS A 177 1.73 9.92 2.91
C CYS A 177 1.62 11.36 3.41
N CYS A 178 0.75 12.17 2.80
CA CYS A 178 0.66 13.60 3.09
C CYS A 178 -0.79 14.07 3.31
N LYS A 179 -0.91 15.04 4.23
CA LYS A 179 -2.07 15.73 4.81
C LYS A 179 -2.75 14.94 5.95
N SER A 180 -2.55 15.46 7.16
CA SER A 180 -3.35 15.23 8.38
C SER A 180 -2.81 14.28 9.45
N ILE A 181 -1.57 13.77 9.37
CA ILE A 181 -1.09 12.74 10.33
C ILE A 181 -0.46 13.30 11.60
N CYS A 182 0.18 14.49 11.58
CA CYS A 182 0.71 15.11 12.81
C CYS A 182 0.39 16.61 12.87
N ARG A 183 0.23 17.10 14.10
CA ARG A 183 0.49 18.50 14.45
C ARG A 183 1.97 18.71 14.70
#